data_AF-A0A4V0I1F8-F1
#
_entry.id   AF-A0A4V0I1F8-F1
#
_cell.length_a   1.000
_cell.length_b   1.000
_cell.length_c   1.000
_cell.angle_alpha   90.00
_cell.angle_beta   90.00
_cell.angle_gamma   90.00
#
_symmetry.space_group_name_H-M   'P 1'
#
loop_
_entity.id
_entity.type
_entity.pdbx_description
1 polymer ?
#
loop_
_entity_poly.entity_id
_entity_poly.type
_entity_poly.pdbx_seq_one_letter_code
_entity_poly.pdbx_strand_id
1 'polypeptide(L)'
;MNRYSRAAAAALLMVGGLGSLGCVTTGKGGGSRYRNAVDPSWPDRYNHAAREAVMAPFAQQVANGHFEERTLWNWYFEPGTDRIHPAGMAKLDAISRRPNDNKLFLQYAGDLPLTPDNAATIIDQRHELTAKRAAAVRQYLATKPGAPEYDIAVHNGSMPSIYAPFAVNALRGQRAGYVGGIQGGADAGVGASLGGGNTGNVGAAGGSGGGVSPTPPAPTGVPSGAPTGTPGGTTP
;
A
#
# COMPACT_ATOMS: atom_id res chain seq x y z
N MET A 1 -5.80 -28.77 -3.42
CA MET A 1 -6.45 -27.46 -3.18
C MET A 1 -7.97 -27.65 -3.29
N ASN A 2 -8.66 -27.52 -2.14
CA ASN A 2 -10.02 -28.00 -1.95
C ASN A 2 -11.08 -27.06 -2.51
N ARG A 3 -12.10 -27.63 -3.18
CA ARG A 3 -13.19 -26.91 -3.88
C ARG A 3 -14.09 -26.08 -2.97
N TYR A 4 -14.02 -26.29 -1.65
CA TYR A 4 -14.85 -25.59 -0.66
C TYR A 4 -14.43 -24.13 -0.40
N SER A 5 -13.19 -23.74 -0.70
CA SER A 5 -12.76 -22.34 -0.48
C SER A 5 -13.28 -21.36 -1.54
N ARG A 6 -13.71 -21.84 -2.72
CA ARG A 6 -14.26 -21.00 -3.78
C ARG A 6 -15.72 -20.59 -3.57
N ALA A 7 -16.49 -21.36 -2.80
CA ALA A 7 -17.89 -21.05 -2.53
C ALA A 7 -18.07 -19.94 -1.47
N ALA A 8 -17.15 -19.84 -0.50
CA ALA A 8 -17.22 -18.85 0.57
C ALA A 8 -16.97 -17.40 0.08
N ALA A 9 -16.13 -17.21 -0.94
CA ALA A 9 -15.84 -15.89 -1.50
C ALA A 9 -17.05 -15.27 -2.25
N ALA A 10 -17.93 -16.09 -2.83
CA ALA A 10 -19.10 -15.59 -3.57
C ALA A 10 -20.24 -15.10 -2.64
N ALA A 11 -20.37 -15.66 -1.44
CA ALA A 11 -21.40 -15.26 -0.49
C ALA A 11 -21.12 -13.91 0.18
N LEU A 12 -19.84 -13.52 0.33
CA LEU A 12 -19.44 -12.28 0.99
C LEU A 12 -19.61 -11.03 0.12
N LEU A 13 -19.61 -11.17 -1.22
CA LEU A 13 -19.85 -10.07 -2.14
C LEU A 13 -21.34 -9.65 -2.24
N MET A 14 -22.27 -10.50 -1.81
CA MET A 14 -23.71 -10.18 -1.85
C MET A 14 -24.22 -9.40 -0.63
N VAL A 15 -23.43 -9.30 0.45
CA VAL A 15 -23.87 -8.68 1.71
C VAL A 15 -23.47 -7.19 1.82
N GLY A 16 -22.49 -6.73 1.05
CA GLY A 16 -22.01 -5.33 1.08
C GLY A 16 -22.86 -4.32 0.31
N GLY A 17 -23.88 -4.74 -0.45
CA GLY A 17 -24.62 -3.89 -1.38
C GLY A 17 -25.93 -3.26 -0.87
N LEU A 18 -26.30 -3.43 0.41
CA LEU A 18 -27.61 -2.98 0.93
C LEU A 18 -27.61 -1.58 1.56
N GLY A 19 -26.48 -0.86 1.55
CA GLY A 19 -26.40 0.52 2.00
C GLY A 19 -26.91 1.52 0.96
N SER A 20 -28.22 1.58 0.73
CA SER A 20 -28.99 2.77 0.26
C SER A 20 -30.34 2.44 -0.38
N LEU A 21 -31.03 1.37 0.04
CA LEU A 21 -32.46 1.29 -0.23
C LEU A 21 -33.16 2.36 0.62
N GLY A 22 -33.31 3.54 0.04
CA GLY A 22 -33.96 4.70 0.63
C GLY A 22 -35.32 4.31 1.22
N CYS A 23 -35.72 5.03 2.27
CA CYS A 23 -36.97 4.81 3.00
C CYS A 23 -38.19 4.84 2.07
N VAL A 24 -38.53 3.71 1.44
CA VAL A 24 -39.79 3.55 0.74
C VAL A 24 -40.85 3.31 1.80
N THR A 25 -41.47 4.39 2.27
CA THR A 25 -42.70 4.27 3.05
C THR A 25 -43.77 3.66 2.14
N THR A 26 -44.23 2.46 2.48
CA THR A 26 -45.39 1.77 1.88
C THR A 26 -46.68 2.41 2.39
N GLY A 27 -46.81 3.74 2.25
CA GLY A 27 -48.04 4.47 2.51
C GLY A 27 -48.82 4.64 1.21
N LYS A 28 -49.88 3.83 1.03
CA LYS A 28 -50.88 4.02 -0.03
C LYS A 28 -51.54 5.40 0.13
N GLY A 29 -51.37 6.32 -0.80
CA GLY A 29 -52.28 7.48 -0.89
C GLY A 29 -51.77 8.80 -1.47
N GLY A 30 -50.46 9.00 -1.66
CA GLY A 30 -49.90 10.23 -2.25
C GLY A 30 -49.16 9.92 -3.55
N GLY A 31 -49.71 10.35 -4.69
CA GLY A 31 -49.33 9.91 -6.04
C GLY A 31 -47.85 10.01 -6.40
N SER A 32 -47.41 9.11 -7.28
CA SER A 32 -46.09 9.04 -7.93
C SER A 32 -45.55 10.39 -8.41
N ARG A 33 -46.42 11.35 -8.73
CA ARG A 33 -46.06 12.70 -9.16
C ARG A 33 -45.31 13.52 -8.11
N TYR A 34 -45.63 13.38 -6.82
CA TYR A 34 -44.94 14.15 -5.76
C TYR A 34 -43.54 13.59 -5.46
N ARG A 35 -43.40 12.26 -5.42
CA ARG A 35 -42.08 11.59 -5.25
C ARG A 35 -41.13 11.84 -6.42
N ASN A 36 -41.65 12.09 -7.62
CA ASN A 36 -40.85 12.52 -8.77
C ASN A 36 -40.47 14.01 -8.72
N ALA A 37 -41.19 14.83 -7.95
CA ALA A 37 -40.96 16.27 -7.85
C ALA A 37 -40.09 16.65 -6.63
N VAL A 38 -40.12 15.86 -5.56
CA VAL A 38 -39.42 16.13 -4.29
C VAL A 38 -38.72 14.87 -3.81
N ASP A 39 -37.42 14.95 -3.51
CA ASP A 39 -36.68 13.85 -2.88
C ASP A 39 -37.20 13.66 -1.44
N PRO A 40 -37.87 12.51 -1.13
CA PRO A 40 -38.40 12.27 0.20
C PRO A 40 -37.33 12.12 1.29
N SER A 41 -36.06 11.97 0.90
CA SER A 41 -34.91 11.80 1.79
C SER A 41 -34.08 13.06 2.00
N TRP A 42 -34.59 14.22 1.55
CA TRP A 42 -33.99 15.52 1.86
C TRP A 42 -34.22 15.89 3.34
N PRO A 43 -33.19 16.36 4.08
CA PRO A 43 -31.81 16.61 3.67
C PRO A 43 -30.83 15.46 3.94
N ASP A 44 -31.25 14.41 4.66
CA ASP A 44 -30.35 13.40 5.25
C ASP A 44 -29.47 12.67 4.24
N ARG A 45 -30.01 12.29 3.07
CA ARG A 45 -29.23 11.63 2.02
C ARG A 45 -28.10 12.50 1.49
N TYR A 46 -28.36 13.79 1.32
CA TYR A 46 -27.37 14.74 0.81
C TYR A 46 -26.34 15.09 1.86
N ASN A 47 -26.75 15.21 3.13
CA ASN A 47 -25.83 15.40 4.24
C ASN A 47 -24.88 14.19 4.41
N HIS A 48 -25.38 12.96 4.23
CA HIS A 48 -24.56 11.75 4.23
C HIS A 48 -23.55 11.77 3.07
N ALA A 49 -24.01 11.98 1.84
CA ALA A 49 -23.15 12.02 0.66
C ALA A 49 -22.10 13.14 0.75
N ALA A 50 -22.47 14.32 1.26
CA ALA A 50 -21.54 15.42 1.48
C ALA A 50 -20.49 15.07 2.55
N ARG A 51 -20.90 14.45 3.66
CA ARG A 51 -19.97 14.00 4.71
C ARG A 51 -19.00 12.94 4.17
N GLU A 52 -19.49 11.97 3.40
CA GLU A 52 -18.66 10.93 2.80
C GLU A 52 -17.65 11.51 1.81
N ALA A 53 -18.09 12.43 0.94
CA ALA A 53 -17.23 13.12 -0.02
C ALA A 53 -16.11 13.93 0.67
N VAL A 54 -16.37 14.47 1.87
CA VAL A 54 -15.36 15.18 2.66
C VAL A 54 -14.47 14.19 3.42
N MET A 55 -15.03 13.18 4.07
CA MET A 55 -14.28 12.24 4.92
C MET A 55 -13.37 11.30 4.12
N ALA A 56 -13.77 10.87 2.92
CA ALA A 56 -13.01 9.94 2.09
C ALA A 56 -11.56 10.41 1.79
N PRO A 57 -11.31 11.64 1.28
CA PRO A 57 -9.95 12.11 1.07
C PRO A 57 -9.16 12.30 2.36
N PHE A 58 -9.81 12.70 3.47
CA PHE A 58 -9.14 12.81 4.78
C PHE A 58 -8.66 11.46 5.29
N ALA A 59 -9.44 10.39 5.11
CA ALA A 59 -9.03 9.05 5.51
C ALA A 59 -7.73 8.62 4.78
N GLN A 60 -7.64 8.88 3.47
CA GLN A 60 -6.42 8.60 2.71
C GLN A 60 -5.24 9.45 3.18
N GLN A 61 -5.47 10.74 3.48
CA GLN A 61 -4.42 11.62 3.98
C GLN A 61 -3.88 11.15 5.34
N VAL A 62 -4.77 10.71 6.24
CA VAL A 62 -4.38 10.15 7.55
C VAL A 62 -3.59 8.85 7.37
N ALA A 63 -4.01 7.97 6.45
CA ALA A 63 -3.30 6.73 6.15
C ALA A 63 -1.88 7.01 5.61
N ASN A 64 -1.74 7.97 4.69
CA ASN A 64 -0.45 8.40 4.17
C ASN A 64 0.43 9.02 5.28
N GLY A 65 -0.14 9.86 6.14
CA GLY A 65 0.58 10.45 7.27
C GLY A 65 1.07 9.39 8.27
N HIS A 66 0.23 8.39 8.55
CA HIS A 66 0.62 7.27 9.41
C HIS A 66 1.75 6.43 8.78
N PHE A 67 1.68 6.18 7.47
CA PHE A 67 2.75 5.53 6.73
C PHE A 67 4.07 6.29 6.85
N GLU A 68 4.08 7.60 6.57
CA GLU A 68 5.26 8.46 6.65
C GLU A 68 5.83 8.54 8.08
N GLU A 69 4.96 8.62 9.09
CA GLU A 69 5.40 8.64 10.49
C GLU A 69 6.09 7.32 10.88
N ARG A 70 5.66 6.19 10.31
CA ARG A 70 6.24 4.85 10.56
C ARG A 70 7.41 4.51 9.63
N THR A 71 7.77 5.40 8.70
CA THR A 71 8.87 5.17 7.78
C THR A 71 10.21 5.65 8.34
N LEU A 72 11.20 4.75 8.33
CA LEU A 72 12.62 5.07 8.42
C LEU A 72 13.20 5.28 7.02
N TRP A 73 13.51 6.54 6.73
CA TRP A 73 14.23 7.00 5.55
C TRP A 73 15.75 6.77 5.65
N ASN A 74 16.44 6.77 4.51
CA ASN A 74 17.88 6.51 4.43
C ASN A 74 18.74 7.47 5.29
N TRP A 75 18.29 8.72 5.50
CA TRP A 75 19.00 9.71 6.32
C TRP A 75 18.95 9.46 7.84
N TYR A 76 18.18 8.46 8.30
CA TYR A 76 18.27 7.97 9.66
C TYR A 76 19.44 6.99 9.88
N PHE A 77 20.18 6.66 8.83
CA PHE A 77 21.37 5.83 8.86
C PHE A 77 22.59 6.66 8.43
N GLU A 78 23.77 6.24 8.86
CA GLU A 78 25.02 6.77 8.30
C GLU A 78 25.14 6.31 6.83
N PRO A 79 25.48 7.22 5.88
CA PRO A 79 25.50 6.92 4.45
C PRO A 79 26.36 5.69 4.11
N GLY A 80 25.80 4.75 3.36
CA GLY A 80 26.46 3.51 2.93
C GLY A 80 26.67 2.48 4.04
N THR A 81 26.15 2.70 5.25
CA THR A 81 26.29 1.79 6.39
C THR A 81 24.95 1.36 6.98
N ASP A 82 24.98 0.36 7.86
CA ASP A 82 23.86 -0.13 8.65
C ASP A 82 23.73 0.55 10.03
N ARG A 83 24.63 1.49 10.35
CA ARG A 83 24.63 2.20 11.64
C ARG A 83 23.50 3.20 11.71
N ILE A 84 22.70 3.10 12.76
CA ILE A 84 21.57 4.01 13.03
C ILE A 84 22.13 5.34 13.54
N HIS A 85 21.79 6.43 12.86
CA HIS A 85 22.13 7.79 13.27
C HIS A 85 21.38 8.19 14.55
N PRO A 86 21.89 9.10 15.41
CA PRO A 86 21.17 9.55 16.61
C PRO A 86 19.75 10.06 16.35
N ALA A 87 19.52 10.70 15.19
CA ALA A 87 18.18 11.10 14.76
C ALA A 87 17.24 9.89 14.53
N GLY A 88 17.77 8.79 13.99
CA GLY A 88 17.04 7.53 13.80
C GLY A 88 16.70 6.86 15.13
N MET A 89 17.65 6.89 16.08
CA MET A 89 17.41 6.42 17.44
C MET A 89 16.29 7.21 18.13
N ALA A 90 16.29 8.54 18.03
CA ALA A 90 15.23 9.39 18.58
C ALA A 90 13.87 9.10 17.93
N LYS A 91 13.83 8.87 16.62
CA LYS A 91 12.62 8.47 15.90
C LYS A 91 12.09 7.12 16.36
N LEU A 92 12.96 6.12 16.48
CA LEU A 92 12.62 4.79 16.98
C LEU A 92 12.13 4.83 18.43
N ASP A 93 12.70 5.71 19.26
CA ASP A 93 12.25 5.93 20.64
C ASP A 93 10.86 6.60 20.70
N ALA A 94 10.56 7.51 19.76
CA ALA A 94 9.21 8.07 19.64
C ALA A 94 8.18 7.01 19.19
N ILE A 95 8.57 6.12 18.27
CA ILE A 95 7.75 5.02 17.77
C ILE A 95 7.46 3.99 18.87
N SER A 96 8.47 3.63 19.69
CA SER A 96 8.31 2.64 20.76
C SER A 96 7.34 3.09 21.86
N ARG A 97 7.21 4.40 22.08
CA ARG A 97 6.26 4.98 23.04
C ARG A 97 4.81 5.01 22.54
N ARG A 98 4.55 4.77 21.25
CA ARG A 98 3.21 4.80 20.64
C ARG A 98 2.84 3.42 20.04
N PRO A 99 2.43 2.45 20.87
CA PRO A 99 2.25 1.04 20.46
C PRO A 99 0.97 0.76 19.65
N ASN A 100 0.45 1.75 18.90
CA ASN A 100 -0.80 1.59 18.15
C ASN A 100 -0.66 0.65 16.94
N ASP A 101 0.55 0.54 16.37
CA ASP A 101 0.83 -0.28 15.20
C ASP A 101 2.23 -0.89 15.25
N ASN A 102 2.32 -2.19 14.96
CA ASN A 102 3.57 -2.96 14.96
C ASN A 102 4.25 -2.98 13.58
N LYS A 103 3.70 -2.28 12.58
CA LYS A 103 4.30 -2.20 11.25
C LYS A 103 5.24 -1.01 11.16
N LEU A 104 6.49 -1.27 10.77
CA LEU A 104 7.50 -0.27 10.52
C LEU A 104 7.96 -0.38 9.07
N PHE A 105 8.04 0.75 8.38
CA PHE A 105 8.46 0.78 6.99
C PHE A 105 9.92 1.22 6.91
N LEU A 106 10.75 0.44 6.23
CA LEU A 106 12.14 0.78 5.97
C LEU A 106 12.29 1.17 4.51
N GLN A 107 12.95 2.31 4.24
CA GLN A 107 13.28 2.68 2.87
C GLN A 107 14.36 1.75 2.31
N TYR A 108 14.22 1.34 1.05
CA TYR A 108 15.28 0.65 0.33
C TYR A 108 16.57 1.48 0.33
N ALA A 109 17.71 0.85 0.60
CA ALA A 109 19.00 1.50 0.68
C ALA A 109 19.45 2.01 -0.68
N GLY A 110 19.11 3.26 -1.02
CA GLY A 110 19.42 3.91 -2.30
C GLY A 110 20.62 4.84 -2.25
N ASP A 111 21.25 4.96 -1.09
CA ASP A 111 22.34 5.89 -0.78
C ASP A 111 23.74 5.37 -1.18
N LEU A 112 23.84 4.15 -1.69
CA LEU A 112 25.09 3.62 -2.22
C LEU A 112 25.39 4.27 -3.58
N PRO A 113 26.55 4.95 -3.74
CA PRO A 113 26.90 5.61 -4.99
C PRO A 113 27.14 4.58 -6.10
N LEU A 114 26.68 4.91 -7.30
CA LEU A 114 26.98 4.13 -8.50
C LEU A 114 28.40 4.46 -8.96
N THR A 115 29.30 3.49 -8.86
CA THR A 115 30.65 3.53 -9.40
C THR A 115 30.76 2.55 -10.57
N PRO A 116 31.68 2.76 -11.52
CA PRO A 116 31.85 1.81 -12.63
C PRO A 116 32.18 0.39 -12.13
N ASP A 117 32.87 0.27 -10.99
CA ASP A 117 33.29 -1.01 -10.43
C ASP A 117 32.15 -1.80 -9.77
N ASN A 118 31.12 -1.11 -9.25
CA ASN A 118 29.98 -1.75 -8.59
C ASN A 118 28.70 -1.78 -9.44
N ALA A 119 28.73 -1.25 -10.67
CA ALA A 119 27.53 -1.09 -11.48
C ALA A 119 26.74 -2.39 -11.68
N ALA A 120 27.42 -3.53 -11.77
CA ALA A 120 26.79 -4.84 -11.91
C ALA A 120 26.24 -5.41 -10.59
N THR A 121 26.84 -5.06 -9.45
CA THR A 121 26.55 -5.65 -8.12
C THR A 121 25.79 -4.71 -7.19
N ILE A 122 25.57 -3.46 -7.60
CA ILE A 122 24.97 -2.42 -6.75
C ILE A 122 23.58 -2.80 -6.25
N ILE A 123 22.78 -3.51 -7.05
CA ILE A 123 21.45 -3.97 -6.67
C ILE A 123 21.55 -4.95 -5.49
N ASP A 124 22.44 -5.94 -5.60
CA ASP A 124 22.67 -6.93 -4.54
C ASP A 124 23.25 -6.28 -3.28
N GLN A 125 24.22 -5.36 -3.44
CA GLN A 125 24.80 -4.61 -2.33
C GLN A 125 23.74 -3.80 -1.58
N ARG A 126 22.79 -3.19 -2.30
CA ARG A 126 21.68 -2.44 -1.69
C ARG A 126 20.67 -3.37 -1.00
N HIS A 127 20.39 -4.55 -1.55
CA HIS A 127 19.56 -5.56 -0.87
C HIS A 127 20.21 -6.04 0.43
N GLU A 128 21.50 -6.36 0.40
CA GLU A 128 22.26 -6.78 1.58
C GLU A 128 22.29 -5.67 2.64
N LEU A 129 22.56 -4.43 2.22
CA LEU A 129 22.55 -3.27 3.12
C LEU A 129 21.17 -3.02 3.74
N THR A 130 20.10 -3.17 2.95
CA THR A 130 18.72 -3.05 3.45
C THR A 130 18.41 -4.13 4.49
N ALA A 131 18.86 -5.37 4.27
CA ALA A 131 18.69 -6.45 5.24
C ALA A 131 19.47 -6.19 6.55
N LYS A 132 20.71 -5.68 6.45
CA LYS A 132 21.52 -5.27 7.62
C LYS A 132 20.86 -4.14 8.40
N ARG A 133 20.35 -3.11 7.73
CA ARG A 133 19.60 -2.01 8.36
C ARG A 133 18.35 -2.52 9.08
N ALA A 134 17.59 -3.42 8.46
CA ALA A 134 16.42 -4.03 9.10
C ALA A 134 16.83 -4.81 10.37
N ALA A 135 17.92 -5.58 10.32
CA ALA A 135 18.45 -6.29 11.48
C ALA A 135 18.89 -5.32 12.60
N ALA A 136 19.62 -4.26 12.27
CA ALA A 136 20.04 -3.23 13.22
C ALA A 136 18.85 -2.55 13.91
N VAL A 137 17.78 -2.25 13.15
CA VAL A 137 16.55 -1.68 13.71
C VAL A 137 15.86 -2.66 14.67
N ARG A 138 15.75 -3.94 14.32
CA ARG A 138 15.21 -4.98 15.23
C ARG A 138 16.03 -5.08 16.51
N GLN A 139 17.35 -5.11 16.39
CA GLN A 139 18.26 -5.15 17.53
C GLN A 139 18.06 -3.93 18.43
N TYR A 140 17.99 -2.72 17.87
CA TYR A 140 17.75 -1.51 18.64
C TYR A 140 16.39 -1.54 19.37
N LEU A 141 15.32 -1.92 18.68
CA LEU A 141 13.98 -1.99 19.28
C LEU A 141 13.89 -3.06 20.37
N ALA A 142 14.59 -4.18 20.23
CA ALA A 142 14.67 -5.22 21.26
C ALA A 142 15.34 -4.73 22.56
N THR A 143 16.16 -3.66 22.51
CA THR A 143 16.73 -3.06 23.72
C THR A 143 15.73 -2.19 24.50
N LYS A 144 14.59 -1.83 23.90
CA LYS A 144 13.60 -0.95 24.51
C LYS A 144 12.62 -1.76 25.37
N PRO A 145 12.48 -1.48 26.68
CA PRO A 145 11.56 -2.22 27.53
C PRO A 145 10.11 -1.94 27.12
N GLY A 146 9.32 -3.02 26.98
CA GLY A 146 7.89 -2.93 26.64
C GLY A 146 7.59 -2.62 25.17
N ALA A 147 8.61 -2.56 24.30
CA ALA A 147 8.39 -2.44 22.87
C ALA A 147 7.78 -3.75 22.30
N PRO A 148 6.70 -3.69 21.51
CA PRO A 148 6.18 -4.88 20.84
C PRO A 148 7.16 -5.37 19.77
N GLU A 149 6.99 -6.60 19.32
CA GLU A 149 7.70 -7.09 18.14
C GLU A 149 7.20 -6.33 16.89
N TYR A 150 8.13 -5.71 16.16
CA TYR A 150 7.83 -4.93 14.97
C TYR A 150 8.05 -5.75 13.69
N ASP A 151 7.04 -5.75 12.82
CA ASP A 151 7.15 -6.22 11.45
C ASP A 151 7.76 -5.12 10.58
N ILE A 152 8.94 -5.40 10.02
CA ILE A 152 9.68 -4.44 9.20
C ILE A 152 9.44 -4.77 7.73
N ALA A 153 8.65 -3.93 7.08
CA ALA A 153 8.40 -4.01 5.65
C ALA A 153 9.33 -3.05 4.88
N VAL A 154 10.01 -3.55 3.85
CA VAL A 154 10.80 -2.71 2.95
C VAL A 154 9.87 -2.06 1.94
N HIS A 155 9.99 -0.74 1.77
CA HIS A 155 9.26 0.02 0.77
C HIS A 155 10.23 0.95 0.00
N ASN A 156 9.88 1.26 -1.24
CA ASN A 156 10.60 2.22 -2.07
C ASN A 156 9.68 3.39 -2.43
N GLY A 157 9.17 4.07 -1.41
CA GLY A 157 8.35 5.25 -1.58
C GLY A 157 9.21 6.45 -1.95
N SER A 158 8.65 7.38 -2.73
CA SER A 158 9.25 8.70 -2.88
C SER A 158 9.30 9.37 -1.51
N MET A 159 10.44 9.97 -1.17
CA MET A 159 10.55 10.77 0.04
C MET A 159 9.49 11.88 0.00
N PRO A 160 8.77 12.15 1.11
CA PRO A 160 7.89 13.30 1.20
C PRO A 160 8.74 14.55 1.00
N SER A 161 8.68 15.10 -0.20
CA SER A 161 9.27 16.37 -0.53
C SER A 161 8.23 17.46 -0.31
N ILE A 162 8.68 18.68 -0.07
CA ILE A 162 7.80 19.87 0.00
C ILE A 162 6.97 20.01 -1.30
N TYR A 163 7.40 19.41 -2.41
CA TYR A 163 6.62 19.36 -3.64
C TYR A 163 5.48 18.35 -3.51
N ALA A 164 4.27 18.85 -3.27
CA ALA A 164 3.03 18.08 -3.25
C ALA A 164 2.32 18.19 -4.61
N PRO A 165 2.67 17.38 -5.62
CA PRO A 165 2.01 17.44 -6.93
C PRO A 165 0.52 17.14 -6.82
N PHE A 166 0.11 16.35 -5.81
CA PHE A 166 -1.30 16.09 -5.54
C PHE A 166 -2.08 17.35 -5.17
N ALA A 167 -1.54 18.21 -4.29
CA ALA A 167 -2.20 19.47 -3.92
C ALA A 167 -2.30 20.41 -5.14
N VAL A 168 -1.26 20.44 -5.97
CA VAL A 168 -1.25 21.22 -7.22
C VAL A 168 -2.27 20.68 -8.23
N ASN A 169 -2.38 19.36 -8.37
CA ASN A 169 -3.33 18.74 -9.29
C ASN A 169 -4.77 18.82 -8.79
N ALA A 170 -5.01 18.71 -7.47
CA ALA A 170 -6.32 18.93 -6.86
C ALA A 170 -6.79 20.38 -7.05
N LEU A 171 -5.91 21.36 -6.84
CA LEU A 171 -6.19 22.77 -7.09
C LEU A 171 -6.46 23.06 -8.58
N ARG A 172 -5.67 22.48 -9.48
CA ARG A 172 -5.89 22.60 -10.93
C ARG A 172 -7.20 21.94 -11.36
N GLY A 173 -7.54 20.79 -10.78
CA GLY A 173 -8.80 20.08 -11.02
C GLY A 173 -10.01 20.89 -10.58
N GLN A 174 -9.96 21.53 -9.40
CA GLN A 174 -11.02 22.43 -8.95
C GLN A 174 -11.27 23.59 -9.91
N ARG A 175 -10.22 24.17 -10.49
CA ARG A 175 -10.34 25.29 -11.43
C ARG A 175 -10.91 24.87 -12.79
N ALA A 176 -10.76 23.60 -13.18
CA ALA A 176 -11.30 23.04 -14.42
C ALA A 176 -12.75 22.52 -14.28
N GLY A 177 -13.39 22.69 -13.12
CA GLY A 177 -14.73 22.12 -12.87
C GLY A 177 -14.73 20.60 -12.73
N TYR A 178 -13.57 20.00 -12.41
CA TYR A 178 -13.44 18.55 -12.28
C TYR A 178 -14.12 18.07 -10.99
N VAL A 179 -15.35 17.57 -11.12
CA VAL A 179 -16.00 16.71 -10.12
C VAL A 179 -15.48 15.29 -10.33
N GLY A 180 -14.22 15.08 -9.98
CA GLY A 180 -13.59 13.76 -10.05
C GLY A 180 -14.03 12.92 -8.87
N GLY A 181 -14.86 11.89 -9.12
CA GLY A 181 -15.00 10.81 -8.17
C GLY A 181 -13.63 10.16 -7.94
N ILE A 182 -13.21 10.05 -6.69
CA ILE A 182 -12.15 9.13 -6.31
C ILE A 182 -12.73 7.74 -6.59
N GLN A 183 -12.45 7.21 -7.78
CA GLN A 183 -12.79 5.84 -8.12
C GLN A 183 -11.94 4.97 -7.21
N GLY A 184 -12.52 4.57 -6.07
CA GLY A 184 -11.92 3.65 -5.12
C GLY A 184 -11.56 2.37 -5.86
N GLY A 185 -10.29 2.26 -6.24
CA GLY A 185 -9.71 1.01 -6.67
C GLY A 185 -9.76 0.05 -5.50
N ALA A 186 -10.76 -0.82 -5.49
CA ALA A 186 -10.81 -2.01 -4.68
C ALA A 186 -9.76 -3.00 -5.20
N ASP A 187 -8.48 -2.65 -5.06
CA ASP A 187 -7.32 -3.53 -5.19
C ASP A 187 -6.12 -2.80 -4.58
N ALA A 188 -6.11 -2.73 -3.25
CA ALA A 188 -4.91 -2.43 -2.47
C ALA A 188 -3.98 -3.65 -2.50
N GLY A 189 -3.45 -3.94 -3.70
CA GLY A 189 -2.34 -4.85 -3.95
C GLY A 189 -1.11 -4.03 -4.26
N VAL A 190 -0.09 -4.18 -3.40
CA VAL A 190 1.25 -3.63 -3.52
C VAL A 190 1.77 -3.70 -4.98
N GLY A 191 2.02 -2.54 -5.59
CA GLY A 191 2.81 -2.41 -6.83
C GLY A 191 2.05 -1.92 -8.06
N ALA A 192 1.72 -0.62 -8.11
CA ALA A 192 1.46 0.06 -9.38
C ALA A 192 2.23 1.39 -9.41
N SER A 193 3.31 1.38 -10.18
CA SER A 193 4.02 2.58 -10.63
C SER A 193 3.02 3.47 -11.38
N LEU A 194 2.65 4.60 -10.80
CA LEU A 194 1.81 5.60 -11.45
C LEU A 194 2.65 6.39 -12.46
N GLY A 195 2.75 5.83 -13.67
CA GLY A 195 3.11 6.57 -14.87
C GLY A 195 2.02 7.56 -15.22
N GLY A 196 2.41 8.82 -15.46
CA GLY A 196 1.53 9.85 -15.99
C GLY A 196 1.01 9.47 -17.38
N GLY A 197 -0.26 9.79 -17.64
CA GLY A 197 -0.92 9.44 -18.89
C GLY A 197 -2.10 10.36 -19.20
N ASN A 198 -1.77 11.47 -19.88
CA ASN A 198 -2.51 12.22 -20.87
C ASN A 198 -4.00 11.88 -21.11
N THR A 199 -4.87 12.86 -20.89
CA THR A 199 -6.24 12.93 -21.40
C THR A 199 -6.24 12.99 -22.92
N GLY A 200 -6.64 11.89 -23.57
CA GLY A 200 -6.81 11.78 -25.01
C GLY A 200 -8.20 11.25 -25.35
N ASN A 201 -9.03 12.17 -25.83
CA ASN A 201 -10.30 12.09 -26.53
C ASN A 201 -10.89 10.73 -26.97
N VAL A 202 -12.22 10.69 -26.86
CA VAL A 202 -13.20 9.69 -27.29
C VAL A 202 -13.07 9.28 -28.76
N GLY A 203 -13.15 7.97 -29.04
CA GLY A 203 -13.32 7.40 -30.38
C GLY A 203 -13.72 5.93 -30.31
N ALA A 204 -14.94 5.62 -30.74
CA ALA A 204 -15.56 4.29 -30.70
C ALA A 204 -15.10 3.38 -31.85
N ALA A 205 -14.87 2.08 -31.54
CA ALA A 205 -14.99 0.88 -32.38
C ALA A 205 -14.34 -0.28 -31.58
N GLY A 206 -15.00 -1.36 -31.19
CA GLY A 206 -15.61 -2.35 -32.08
C GLY A 206 -14.53 -3.36 -32.50
N GLY A 207 -14.39 -4.49 -31.81
CA GLY A 207 -13.42 -5.52 -32.23
C GLY A 207 -13.24 -6.71 -31.29
N SER A 208 -13.90 -7.80 -31.64
CA SER A 208 -13.73 -9.17 -31.16
C SER A 208 -12.32 -9.74 -31.42
N GLY A 209 -11.85 -10.66 -30.58
CA GLY A 209 -10.66 -11.51 -30.79
C GLY A 209 -9.89 -11.68 -29.48
N GLY A 210 -9.81 -12.84 -28.84
CA GLY A 210 -9.28 -14.10 -29.38
C GLY A 210 -8.20 -14.56 -28.39
N GLY A 211 -8.61 -15.26 -27.34
CA GLY A 211 -7.73 -15.69 -26.25
C GLY A 211 -6.81 -16.83 -26.70
N VAL A 212 -5.51 -16.60 -26.65
CA VAL A 212 -4.46 -17.63 -26.71
C VAL A 212 -3.83 -17.75 -25.34
N SER A 213 -4.04 -18.90 -24.71
CA SER A 213 -3.42 -19.30 -23.45
C SER A 213 -1.94 -19.61 -23.66
N PRO A 214 -1.00 -19.13 -22.82
CA PRO A 214 0.38 -19.60 -22.86
C PRO A 214 0.51 -20.97 -22.17
N THR A 215 1.14 -21.89 -22.89
CA THR A 215 1.58 -23.22 -22.46
C THR A 215 2.62 -23.13 -21.34
N PRO A 216 2.50 -23.89 -20.22
CA PRO A 216 3.54 -23.94 -19.20
C PRO A 216 4.75 -24.79 -19.66
N PRO A 217 6.00 -24.40 -19.34
CA PRO A 217 7.19 -25.20 -19.63
C PRO A 217 7.29 -26.43 -18.73
N ALA A 218 7.80 -27.52 -19.31
CA ALA A 218 7.99 -28.82 -18.67
C ALA A 218 9.14 -28.81 -17.63
N PRO A 219 9.03 -29.57 -16.52
CA PRO A 219 10.12 -29.77 -15.58
C PRO A 219 11.10 -30.85 -16.07
N THR A 220 12.34 -30.45 -16.36
CA THR A 220 13.48 -31.36 -16.47
C THR A 220 14.03 -31.64 -15.06
N GLY A 221 14.26 -32.92 -14.76
CA GLY A 221 14.74 -33.36 -13.45
C GLY A 221 16.21 -33.83 -13.41
N VAL A 222 16.67 -34.00 -12.15
CA VAL A 222 17.68 -34.95 -11.61
C VAL A 222 19.17 -34.64 -11.93
N PRO A 223 20.22 -34.93 -11.09
CA PRO A 223 20.35 -35.74 -9.83
C PRO A 223 20.92 -34.99 -8.59
N SER A 224 20.63 -35.42 -7.35
CA SER A 224 21.37 -36.40 -6.51
C SER A 224 22.87 -36.14 -6.32
N GLY A 225 23.26 -35.69 -5.13
CA GLY A 225 24.65 -35.62 -4.68
C GLY A 225 24.78 -35.28 -3.19
N ALA A 226 24.80 -36.31 -2.33
CA ALA A 226 25.25 -36.21 -0.95
C ALA A 226 26.80 -36.07 -0.91
N PRO A 227 27.35 -35.43 0.13
CA PRO A 227 28.22 -36.22 0.99
C PRO A 227 28.07 -35.94 2.50
N THR A 228 28.09 -37.05 3.22
CA THR A 228 28.45 -37.29 4.62
C THR A 228 29.76 -36.61 5.05
N GLY A 229 29.82 -36.08 6.28
CA GLY A 229 31.08 -35.79 6.95
C GLY A 229 31.00 -34.98 8.24
N THR A 230 30.74 -35.65 9.37
CA THR A 230 31.10 -35.20 10.74
C THR A 230 32.21 -36.14 11.23
N PRO A 231 33.33 -35.65 11.80
CA PRO A 231 33.55 -35.70 13.26
C PRO A 231 34.30 -34.44 13.78
N GLY A 232 34.01 -33.89 14.95
CA GLY A 232 34.39 -34.46 16.25
C GLY A 232 35.76 -33.91 16.68
N GLY A 233 35.77 -32.91 17.56
CA GLY A 233 36.99 -32.31 18.11
C GLY A 233 36.76 -31.75 19.51
N THR A 234 37.08 -32.56 20.52
CA THR A 234 37.15 -32.22 21.94
C THR A 234 38.58 -31.85 22.35
N THR A 235 38.69 -31.10 23.46
CA THR A 235 39.85 -30.89 24.38
C THR A 235 40.79 -29.70 24.13
N PRO A 236 41.44 -29.18 25.19
CA PRO A 236 41.35 -29.50 26.63
C PRO A 236 40.56 -28.49 27.48
#